data_AF-L8GK37-F1
#
_entry.id   AF-L8GK37-F1
#
_cell.length_a   1.000
_cell.length_b   1.000
_cell.length_c   1.000
_cell.angle_alpha   90.00
_cell.angle_beta   90.00
_cell.angle_gamma   90.00
#
_symmetry.space_group_name_H-M   'P 1'
#
loop_
_entity.id
_entity.type
_entity.pdbx_description
1 polymer ?
#
loop_
_entity_poly.entity_id
_entity_poly.type
_entity_poly.pdbx_seq_one_letter_code
_entity_poly.pdbx_strand_id
1 'polypeptide(L)'
;MERGGRLLGYDELQGRQPPGSAWGLWVAEDDEPDEVGTLHLAADPLRLRQAALLVSSGKVFSLNWRLELPDPPLFGRALIQHTIIPSARSGGHNDQIDAFNPQASTQWDGLSHFPHQTHGFYNGGTRLGIEKWARRGIAGRLVLIDFERWIAAREREQNGRARPQHGYAWAGMAQGEDSLRFLWDQHFAAVAADCPSFER
;
A
#
# COMPACT_ATOMS: atom_id res chain seq x y z
N MET A 1 0.54 -13.29 14.70
CA MET A 1 1.08 -14.65 14.92
C MET A 1 0.53 -15.16 16.23
N GLU A 2 -0.03 -16.37 16.27
CA GLU A 2 -0.03 -17.11 17.53
C GLU A 2 1.43 -17.28 17.95
N ARG A 3 1.72 -17.14 19.25
CA ARG A 3 3.07 -17.27 19.81
C ARG A 3 3.68 -18.60 19.34
N GLY A 4 4.56 -18.55 18.33
CA GLY A 4 5.27 -19.71 17.76
C GLY A 4 4.61 -20.45 16.59
N GLY A 5 3.46 -19.99 16.06
CA GLY A 5 2.70 -20.69 15.01
C GLY A 5 2.84 -20.11 13.59
N ARG A 6 2.78 -20.99 12.58
CA ARG A 6 2.61 -20.66 11.15
C ARG A 6 1.45 -19.66 10.97
N LEU A 7 1.57 -18.72 10.04
CA LEU A 7 0.44 -17.87 9.67
C LEU A 7 -0.71 -18.74 9.13
N LEU A 8 -1.93 -18.48 9.59
CA LEU A 8 -3.14 -19.11 9.06
C LEU A 8 -3.23 -18.87 7.55
N GLY A 9 -3.68 -19.87 6.78
CA GLY A 9 -4.11 -19.69 5.41
C GLY A 9 -5.48 -19.02 5.34
N TYR A 10 -5.89 -18.57 4.16
CA TYR A 10 -7.11 -17.78 3.99
C TYR A 10 -8.38 -18.56 4.39
N ASP A 11 -8.45 -19.85 4.07
CA ASP A 11 -9.58 -20.71 4.51
C ASP A 11 -9.66 -20.83 6.03
N GLU A 12 -8.52 -20.85 6.71
CA GLU A 12 -8.47 -20.88 8.17
C GLU A 12 -8.94 -19.55 8.78
N LEU A 13 -8.85 -18.43 8.03
CA LEU A 13 -9.41 -17.15 8.46
C LEU A 13 -10.94 -17.13 8.43
N GLN A 14 -11.60 -17.99 7.66
CA GLN A 14 -13.06 -18.03 7.58
C GLN A 14 -13.73 -18.33 8.93
N GLY A 15 -13.01 -19.02 9.83
CA GLY A 15 -13.47 -19.26 11.21
C GLY A 15 -13.27 -18.09 12.17
N ARG A 16 -12.66 -16.98 11.74
CA ARG A 16 -12.41 -15.80 12.57
C ARG A 16 -13.61 -14.86 12.59
N GLN A 17 -13.55 -13.83 13.43
CA GLN A 17 -14.58 -12.82 13.56
C GLN A 17 -13.99 -11.42 13.32
N PRO A 18 -14.37 -10.74 12.22
CA PRO A 18 -15.23 -11.23 11.12
C PRO A 18 -14.61 -12.40 10.30
N PRO A 19 -15.43 -13.20 9.59
CA PRO A 19 -14.93 -14.25 8.70
C PRO A 19 -13.97 -13.73 7.64
N GLY A 20 -12.89 -14.46 7.37
CA GLY A 20 -11.88 -14.09 6.38
C GLY A 20 -10.98 -12.93 6.81
N SER A 21 -11.05 -12.48 8.06
CA SER A 21 -10.32 -11.32 8.55
C SER A 21 -9.05 -11.67 9.33
N ALA A 22 -8.07 -10.79 9.24
CA ALA A 22 -6.85 -10.85 10.03
C ALA A 22 -6.98 -10.24 11.44
N TRP A 23 -8.22 -10.01 11.92
CA TRP A 23 -8.46 -9.29 13.16
C TRP A 23 -7.99 -10.10 14.36
N GLY A 24 -7.33 -9.44 15.30
CA GLY A 24 -6.74 -10.06 16.49
C GLY A 24 -5.63 -11.08 16.21
N LEU A 25 -5.09 -11.14 14.98
CA LEU A 25 -3.94 -12.01 14.69
C LEU A 25 -2.64 -11.47 15.27
N TRP A 26 -2.51 -10.16 15.36
CA TRP A 26 -1.39 -9.50 16.00
C TRP A 26 -1.88 -8.80 17.26
N VAL A 27 -1.04 -8.84 18.29
CA VAL A 27 -1.27 -8.17 19.57
C VAL A 27 -0.18 -7.11 19.67
N ALA A 28 -0.56 -5.89 20.06
CA ALA A 28 0.42 -4.85 20.34
C ALA A 28 1.24 -5.22 21.60
N GLU A 29 2.34 -4.53 21.85
CA GLU A 29 3.22 -4.82 23.00
C GLU A 29 2.53 -4.66 24.37
N ASP A 30 1.40 -3.94 24.41
CA ASP A 30 0.69 -3.52 25.64
C ASP A 30 -0.75 -4.06 25.76
N ASP A 31 -1.06 -5.22 25.15
CA ASP A 31 -2.43 -5.79 25.08
C ASP A 31 -3.48 -4.89 24.40
N GLU A 32 -3.06 -3.77 23.82
CA GLU A 32 -3.89 -2.92 22.97
C GLU A 32 -4.15 -3.59 21.59
N PRO A 33 -5.27 -3.27 20.93
CA PRO A 33 -5.55 -3.75 19.58
C PRO A 33 -4.43 -3.34 18.63
N ASP A 34 -3.98 -4.28 17.79
CA ASP A 34 -2.99 -3.96 16.77
C ASP A 34 -3.52 -2.91 15.78
N GLU A 35 -2.65 -2.00 15.37
CA GLU A 35 -2.97 -0.86 14.49
C GLU A 35 -2.17 -0.85 13.19
N VAL A 36 -1.33 -1.86 12.94
CA VAL A 36 -0.44 -1.90 11.76
C VAL A 36 -0.71 -3.07 10.81
N GLY A 37 -1.40 -4.12 11.27
CA GLY A 37 -1.86 -5.24 10.46
C GLY A 37 -0.74 -6.00 9.75
N THR A 38 -0.91 -6.24 8.45
CA THR A 38 -0.01 -7.05 7.62
C THR A 38 1.41 -6.50 7.52
N LEU A 39 1.68 -5.25 7.92
CA LEU A 39 3.06 -4.74 8.02
C LEU A 39 3.94 -5.51 9.00
N HIS A 40 3.35 -6.25 9.95
CA HIS A 40 4.09 -7.22 10.76
C HIS A 40 4.81 -8.29 9.91
N LEU A 41 4.29 -8.63 8.73
CA LEU A 41 4.90 -9.60 7.81
C LEU A 41 6.18 -9.08 7.14
N ALA A 42 6.26 -7.77 6.87
CA ALA A 42 7.43 -7.13 6.29
C ALA A 42 8.52 -6.85 7.33
N ALA A 43 8.11 -6.54 8.56
CA ALA A 43 9.00 -6.20 9.66
C ALA A 43 9.67 -7.40 10.34
N ASP A 44 9.46 -8.62 9.85
CA ASP A 44 10.18 -9.80 10.32
C ASP A 44 11.70 -9.62 10.11
N PRO A 45 12.53 -9.67 11.18
CA PRO A 45 13.95 -9.37 11.08
C PRO A 45 14.73 -10.29 10.13
N LEU A 46 14.31 -11.56 10.00
CA LEU A 46 14.97 -12.50 9.09
C LEU A 46 14.67 -12.14 7.64
N ARG A 47 13.40 -11.88 7.30
CA ARG A 47 12.98 -11.43 5.97
C ARG A 47 13.63 -10.11 5.59
N LEU A 48 13.72 -9.16 6.53
CA LEU A 48 14.34 -7.86 6.28
C LEU A 48 15.84 -8.01 5.98
N ARG A 49 16.56 -8.83 6.76
CA ARG A 49 17.97 -9.15 6.49
C ARG A 49 18.16 -9.82 5.13
N GLN A 50 17.28 -10.76 4.76
CA GLN A 50 17.31 -11.40 3.45
C GLN A 50 17.02 -10.42 2.30
N ALA A 51 16.07 -9.50 2.49
CA ALA A 51 15.77 -8.47 1.51
C ALA A 51 16.98 -7.56 1.26
N ALA A 52 17.73 -7.21 2.32
CA ALA A 52 18.94 -6.39 2.20
C ALA A 52 20.02 -7.06 1.33
N LEU A 53 20.10 -8.39 1.30
CA LEU A 53 21.03 -9.14 0.46
C LEU A 53 20.73 -9.03 -1.05
N LEU A 54 19.54 -8.55 -1.44
CA LEU A 54 19.20 -8.32 -2.84
C LEU A 54 19.90 -7.10 -3.45
N VAL A 55 20.41 -6.18 -2.61
CA VAL A 55 21.13 -4.99 -3.06
C VAL A 55 22.52 -5.40 -3.56
N SER A 56 22.62 -5.62 -4.87
CA SER A 56 23.86 -6.05 -5.54
C SER A 56 24.48 -4.97 -6.44
N SER A 57 23.67 -4.09 -7.04
CA SER A 57 24.14 -3.09 -8.01
C SER A 57 24.21 -1.66 -7.47
N GLY A 58 23.65 -1.40 -6.29
CA GLY A 58 23.55 -0.05 -5.71
C GLY A 58 22.63 0.92 -6.47
N LYS A 59 21.91 0.45 -7.51
CA LYS A 59 20.96 1.29 -8.26
C LYS A 59 19.74 1.62 -7.42
N VAL A 60 19.32 2.88 -7.47
CA VAL A 60 18.16 3.42 -6.76
C VAL A 60 17.19 4.01 -7.77
N PHE A 61 15.90 3.68 -7.61
CA PHE A 61 14.82 4.20 -8.44
C PHE A 61 13.77 4.81 -7.52
N SER A 62 13.44 6.09 -7.72
CA SER A 62 12.30 6.70 -7.05
C SER A 62 11.01 6.15 -7.65
N LEU A 63 10.09 5.72 -6.80
CA LEU A 63 8.73 5.33 -7.19
C LEU A 63 7.71 6.44 -6.91
N ASN A 64 8.18 7.59 -6.42
CA ASN A 64 7.33 8.75 -6.16
C ASN A 64 7.11 9.54 -7.45
N TRP A 65 5.87 9.95 -7.65
CA TRP A 65 5.54 11.01 -8.58
C TRP A 65 5.91 12.38 -7.98
N ARG A 66 5.59 13.45 -8.69
CA ARG A 66 5.72 14.81 -8.17
C ARG A 66 4.58 15.06 -7.20
N LEU A 67 4.89 15.70 -6.09
CA LEU A 67 3.95 15.93 -5.01
C LEU A 67 2.73 16.77 -5.47
N GLU A 68 2.95 17.66 -6.43
CA GLU A 68 1.91 18.53 -7.00
C GLU A 68 1.03 17.81 -8.05
N LEU A 69 1.30 16.54 -8.36
CA LEU A 69 0.56 15.76 -9.35
C LEU A 69 -0.26 14.63 -8.71
N PRO A 70 -1.42 14.29 -9.29
CA PRO A 70 -2.01 14.87 -10.51
C PRO A 70 -2.62 16.27 -10.29
N ASP A 71 -2.65 17.06 -11.36
CA ASP A 71 -3.29 18.39 -11.44
C ASP A 71 -4.32 18.40 -12.59
N PRO A 72 -5.63 18.57 -12.32
CA PRO A 72 -6.24 18.84 -11.01
C PRO A 72 -6.18 17.63 -10.06
N PRO A 73 -6.16 17.85 -8.73
CA PRO A 73 -6.19 16.78 -7.75
C PRO A 73 -7.41 15.88 -7.89
N LEU A 74 -7.23 14.58 -7.65
CA LEU A 74 -8.31 13.61 -7.71
C LEU A 74 -9.24 13.72 -6.49
N PHE A 75 -10.48 13.26 -6.68
CA PHE A 75 -11.49 13.10 -5.62
C PHE A 75 -11.77 14.37 -4.80
N GLY A 76 -11.67 15.54 -5.43
CA GLY A 76 -11.98 16.83 -4.80
C GLY A 76 -10.97 17.25 -3.72
N ARG A 77 -9.77 16.67 -3.71
CA ARG A 77 -8.71 17.04 -2.78
C ARG A 77 -8.21 18.46 -3.05
N ALA A 78 -7.69 19.10 -2.01
CA ALA A 78 -7.03 20.39 -2.15
C ALA A 78 -5.75 20.25 -2.98
N LEU A 79 -5.44 21.28 -3.78
CA LEU A 79 -4.18 21.38 -4.50
C LEU A 79 -3.06 21.66 -3.49
N ILE A 80 -2.01 20.85 -3.53
CA ILE A 80 -0.81 21.07 -2.71
C ILE A 80 -0.13 22.36 -3.16
N GLN A 81 0.23 23.20 -2.20
CA GLN A 81 0.94 24.46 -2.45
C GLN A 81 2.34 24.37 -1.85
N HIS A 82 3.36 24.43 -2.71
CA HIS A 82 4.76 24.45 -2.29
C HIS A 82 5.33 25.85 -2.46
N THR A 83 5.76 26.45 -1.35
CA THR A 83 6.33 27.80 -1.30
C THR A 83 7.75 27.75 -0.76
N ILE A 84 8.70 28.32 -1.49
CA ILE A 84 10.08 28.52 -1.02
C ILE A 84 10.16 29.89 -0.34
N ILE A 85 10.43 29.90 0.96
CA ILE A 85 10.45 31.09 1.80
C ILE A 85 11.90 31.50 2.08
N PRO A 86 12.36 32.66 1.58
CA PRO A 86 13.70 33.15 1.89
C PRO A 86 13.79 33.59 3.36
N SER A 87 14.85 33.17 4.05
CA SER A 87 15.14 33.55 5.42
C SER A 87 16.09 34.75 5.45
N ALA A 88 15.56 35.93 5.77
CA ALA A 88 16.36 37.14 5.90
C ALA A 88 17.42 37.07 7.02
N ARG A 89 17.24 36.17 8.01
CA ARG A 89 18.19 35.99 9.12
C ARG A 89 19.39 35.13 8.75
N SER A 90 19.21 34.10 7.93
CA SER A 90 20.27 33.14 7.60
C SER A 90 20.79 33.27 6.17
N GLY A 91 20.10 34.02 5.30
CA GLY A 91 20.38 34.04 3.86
C GLY A 91 20.02 32.74 3.14
N GLY A 92 19.38 31.79 3.83
CA GLY A 92 18.93 30.52 3.28
C GLY A 92 17.47 30.55 2.83
N HIS A 93 16.93 29.37 2.49
CA HIS A 93 15.53 29.17 2.11
C HIS A 93 14.91 28.06 2.96
N ASN A 94 13.62 28.16 3.23
CA ASN A 94 12.81 27.11 3.84
C ASN A 94 11.72 26.67 2.86
N ASP A 95 11.41 25.39 2.84
CA ASP A 95 10.25 24.87 2.12
C ASP A 95 9.02 24.87 3.04
N GLN A 96 7.92 25.45 2.57
CA GLN A 96 6.61 25.32 3.18
C GLN A 96 5.68 24.58 2.22
N ILE A 97 5.01 23.55 2.74
CA ILE A 97 4.00 22.78 2.01
C ILE A 97 2.67 22.98 2.72
N ASP A 98 1.74 23.66 2.05
CA ASP A 98 0.39 23.90 2.55
C ASP A 98 -0.61 22.94 1.89
N ALA A 99 -1.73 22.70 2.59
CA ALA A 99 -2.81 21.82 2.15
C ALA A 99 -2.35 20.39 1.78
N PHE A 100 -1.27 19.89 2.40
CA PHE A 100 -0.77 18.55 2.16
C PHE A 100 -1.81 17.50 2.57
N ASN A 101 -2.30 16.78 1.58
CA ASN A 101 -3.13 15.60 1.76
C ASN A 101 -2.28 14.36 1.42
N PRO A 102 -2.10 13.40 2.36
CA PRO A 102 -1.26 12.23 2.14
C PRO A 102 -1.76 11.28 1.05
N GLN A 103 -2.99 11.49 0.55
CA GLN A 103 -3.59 10.79 -0.57
C GLN A 103 -3.59 11.61 -1.87
N ALA A 104 -2.89 12.74 -1.95
CA ALA A 104 -2.94 13.60 -3.15
C ALA A 104 -1.99 13.17 -4.27
N SER A 105 -0.95 12.39 -3.98
CA SER A 105 0.07 11.94 -4.95
C SER A 105 0.43 10.47 -4.67
N THR A 106 1.62 10.00 -5.04
CA THR A 106 2.11 8.66 -4.62
C THR A 106 1.92 8.51 -3.12
N GLN A 107 1.15 7.49 -2.72
CA GLN A 107 0.59 7.40 -1.38
C GLN A 107 0.62 5.97 -0.82
N TRP A 108 0.49 5.91 0.50
CA TRP A 108 0.05 4.71 1.21
C TRP A 108 -1.28 5.03 1.89
N ASP A 109 -2.19 4.08 1.83
CA ASP A 109 -3.47 4.15 2.53
C ASP A 109 -3.37 3.39 3.85
N GLY A 110 -3.40 4.14 4.95
CA GLY A 110 -3.44 3.54 6.29
C GLY A 110 -4.75 2.79 6.52
N LEU A 111 -4.79 1.95 7.55
CA LEU A 111 -5.95 1.10 7.85
C LEU A 111 -7.22 1.89 8.25
N SER A 112 -7.10 3.19 8.50
CA SER A 112 -8.24 4.11 8.68
C SER A 112 -8.80 4.68 7.37
N HIS A 113 -8.19 4.42 6.20
CA HIS A 113 -8.61 5.07 4.96
C HIS A 113 -9.99 4.60 4.49
N PHE A 114 -10.23 3.29 4.53
CA PHE A 114 -11.51 2.68 4.24
C PHE A 114 -11.87 1.60 5.26
N PRO A 115 -13.06 1.64 5.86
CA PRO A 115 -13.55 0.56 6.70
C PRO A 115 -14.10 -0.58 5.83
N HIS A 116 -14.17 -1.78 6.41
CA HIS A 116 -15.05 -2.81 5.87
C HIS A 116 -16.50 -2.33 5.95
N GLN A 117 -17.27 -2.47 4.86
CA GLN A 117 -18.62 -1.91 4.73
C GLN A 117 -19.57 -2.31 5.88
N THR A 118 -19.47 -3.56 6.34
CA THR A 118 -20.33 -4.10 7.41
C THR A 118 -19.69 -4.12 8.79
N HIS A 119 -18.36 -4.20 8.86
CA HIS A 119 -17.65 -4.53 10.11
C HIS A 119 -16.86 -3.34 10.67
N GLY A 120 -16.73 -2.26 9.91
CA GLY A 120 -15.96 -1.09 10.33
C GLY A 120 -14.47 -1.28 10.10
N PHE A 121 -13.68 -0.52 10.86
CA PHE A 121 -12.23 -0.47 10.71
C PHE A 121 -11.52 -1.67 11.34
N TYR A 122 -10.31 -1.96 10.87
CA TYR A 122 -9.47 -3.06 11.35
C TYR A 122 -9.39 -3.09 12.90
N ASN A 123 -9.60 -4.26 13.49
CA ASN A 123 -9.68 -4.47 14.95
C ASN A 123 -10.68 -3.56 15.70
N GLY A 124 -11.67 -2.98 15.01
CA GLY A 124 -12.58 -1.99 15.59
C GLY A 124 -11.89 -0.66 15.97
N GLY A 125 -10.67 -0.43 15.49
CA GLY A 125 -9.84 0.70 15.88
C GLY A 125 -10.32 2.03 15.32
N THR A 126 -10.17 3.10 16.10
CA THR A 126 -10.49 4.48 15.69
C THR A 126 -9.24 5.32 15.42
N ARG A 127 -8.03 4.75 15.63
CA ARG A 127 -6.74 5.44 15.62
C ARG A 127 -5.74 4.81 14.63
N LEU A 128 -6.26 4.30 13.51
CA LEU A 128 -5.55 3.53 12.49
C LEU A 128 -4.88 4.38 11.40
N GLY A 129 -4.44 5.57 11.77
CA GLY A 129 -3.93 6.55 10.82
C GLY A 129 -2.57 6.16 10.22
N ILE A 130 -2.23 6.80 9.12
CA ILE A 130 -0.98 6.52 8.38
C ILE A 130 0.28 6.82 9.21
N GLU A 131 0.18 7.64 10.25
CA GLU A 131 1.30 7.92 11.14
C GLU A 131 1.78 6.68 11.89
N LYS A 132 0.92 5.69 12.10
CA LYS A 132 1.29 4.40 12.70
C LYS A 132 2.29 3.66 11.81
N TRP A 133 2.04 3.67 10.50
CA TRP A 133 2.92 3.09 9.51
C TRP A 133 4.20 3.91 9.37
N ALA A 134 4.09 5.25 9.33
CA ALA A 134 5.24 6.14 9.19
C ALA A 134 6.23 6.02 10.37
N ARG A 135 5.74 5.90 11.62
CA ARG A 135 6.59 5.73 12.81
C ARG A 135 7.34 4.40 12.82
N ARG A 136 6.74 3.36 12.25
CA ARG A 136 7.37 2.03 12.10
C ARG A 136 8.34 2.00 10.92
N GLY A 137 8.00 2.67 9.82
CA GLY A 137 8.65 2.54 8.53
C GLY A 137 8.20 1.30 7.76
N ILE A 138 8.35 1.36 6.44
CA ILE A 138 8.10 0.24 5.53
C ILE A 138 9.43 -0.12 4.88
N ALA A 139 9.97 -1.27 5.25
CA ALA A 139 11.19 -1.81 4.67
C ALA A 139 11.03 -3.32 4.51
N GLY A 140 11.52 -3.85 3.40
CA GLY A 140 11.39 -5.26 3.08
C GLY A 140 11.76 -5.56 1.64
N ARG A 141 11.35 -6.73 1.16
CA ARG A 141 11.53 -7.12 -0.25
C ARG A 141 10.36 -6.60 -1.07
N LEU A 142 10.66 -5.87 -2.14
CA LEU A 142 9.71 -5.48 -3.16
C LEU A 142 9.82 -6.42 -4.37
N VAL A 143 8.68 -6.80 -4.95
CA VAL A 143 8.59 -7.52 -6.21
C VAL A 143 7.78 -6.66 -7.18
N LEU A 144 8.37 -6.31 -8.32
CA LEU A 144 7.69 -5.57 -9.38
C LEU A 144 7.05 -6.57 -10.36
N ILE A 145 5.76 -6.38 -10.64
CA ILE A 145 5.02 -7.11 -11.67
C ILE A 145 4.76 -6.13 -12.83
N ASP A 146 5.44 -6.33 -13.95
CA ASP A 146 5.27 -5.54 -15.17
C ASP A 146 4.10 -6.08 -15.99
N PHE A 147 2.88 -5.69 -15.59
CA PHE A 147 1.64 -6.18 -16.17
C PHE A 147 1.46 -5.72 -17.62
N GLU A 148 1.82 -4.47 -17.93
CA GLU A 148 1.71 -3.93 -19.29
C GLU A 148 2.61 -4.70 -20.26
N ARG A 149 3.87 -4.98 -19.87
CA ARG A 149 4.76 -5.80 -20.69
C ARG A 149 4.26 -7.23 -20.85
N TRP A 150 3.68 -7.81 -19.79
CA TRP A 150 3.09 -9.14 -19.86
C TRP A 150 1.91 -9.20 -20.83
N ILE A 151 0.98 -8.24 -20.79
CA ILE A 151 -0.13 -8.18 -21.76
C ILE A 151 0.43 -8.00 -23.17
N ALA A 152 1.34 -7.05 -23.39
CA ALA A 152 1.90 -6.79 -24.70
C ALA A 152 2.60 -8.03 -25.30
N ALA A 153 3.21 -8.88 -24.47
CA ALA A 153 3.76 -10.16 -24.91
C ALA A 153 2.65 -11.15 -25.32
N ARG A 154 1.57 -11.27 -24.53
CA ARG A 154 0.42 -12.14 -24.84
C ARG A 154 -0.34 -11.73 -26.09
N GLU A 155 -0.46 -10.43 -26.37
CA GLU A 155 -1.11 -9.92 -27.58
C GLU A 155 -0.34 -10.29 -28.85
N ARG A 156 1.00 -10.29 -28.78
CA ARG A 156 1.86 -10.72 -29.88
C ARG A 156 1.71 -12.22 -30.16
N GLU A 157 1.57 -13.04 -29.12
CA GLU A 157 1.33 -14.49 -29.25
C GLU A 157 -0.04 -14.79 -29.88
N GLN A 158 -1.04 -13.93 -29.68
CA GLN A 158 -2.42 -14.11 -30.15
C GLN A 158 -2.71 -13.42 -31.50
N ASN A 159 -1.68 -13.17 -32.33
CA ASN A 159 -1.80 -12.50 -33.63
C ASN A 159 -2.51 -11.12 -33.60
N GLY A 160 -2.27 -10.32 -32.56
CA GLY A 160 -2.61 -8.89 -32.59
C GLY A 160 -4.10 -8.56 -32.45
N ARG A 161 -4.89 -9.39 -31.77
CA ARG A 161 -6.23 -8.97 -31.32
C ARG A 161 -6.10 -7.73 -30.44
N ALA A 162 -6.58 -6.59 -30.94
CA ALA A 162 -6.52 -5.31 -30.24
C ALA A 162 -7.36 -5.32 -28.96
N ARG A 163 -6.88 -4.61 -27.92
CA ARG A 163 -7.64 -4.41 -26.68
C ARG A 163 -8.96 -3.69 -26.99
N PRO A 164 -10.08 -4.11 -26.39
CA PRO A 164 -11.30 -3.30 -26.37
C PRO A 164 -11.02 -1.99 -25.62
N GLN A 165 -10.92 -0.87 -26.33
CA GLN A 165 -10.80 0.45 -25.69
C GLN A 165 -12.15 0.82 -25.07
N HIS A 166 -12.23 0.80 -23.73
CA HIS A 166 -13.42 1.26 -23.00
C HIS A 166 -13.05 2.44 -22.12
N GLY A 167 -13.28 3.67 -22.59
CA GLY A 167 -13.30 4.90 -21.78
C GLY A 167 -12.16 5.05 -20.75
N TYR A 168 -12.40 5.83 -19.70
CA TYR A 168 -11.51 5.93 -18.53
C TYR A 168 -11.57 4.63 -17.71
N ALA A 169 -10.94 3.56 -18.18
CA ALA A 169 -10.79 2.31 -17.44
C ALA A 169 -9.30 2.07 -17.15
N TRP A 170 -8.93 2.13 -15.88
CA TRP A 170 -7.59 1.75 -15.41
C TRP A 170 -7.54 0.23 -15.20
N ALA A 171 -6.36 -0.35 -15.33
CA ALA A 171 -6.14 -1.71 -14.83
C ALA A 171 -6.22 -1.68 -13.29
N GLY A 172 -6.74 -2.76 -12.71
CA GLY A 172 -6.86 -2.92 -11.28
C GLY A 172 -7.09 -4.38 -10.92
N MET A 173 -6.80 -4.74 -9.68
CA MET A 173 -7.05 -6.07 -9.16
C MET A 173 -8.55 -6.31 -9.02
N ALA A 174 -9.04 -7.46 -9.46
CA ALA A 174 -10.45 -7.79 -9.34
C ALA A 174 -10.89 -7.85 -7.87
N GLN A 175 -12.06 -7.29 -7.55
CA GLN A 175 -12.65 -7.43 -6.22
C GLN A 175 -13.24 -8.83 -6.03
N GLY A 176 -12.88 -9.50 -4.94
CA GLY A 176 -13.45 -10.81 -4.61
C GLY A 176 -12.57 -11.68 -3.73
N GLU A 177 -13.12 -12.82 -3.34
CA GLU A 177 -12.49 -13.76 -2.43
C GLU A 177 -11.17 -14.32 -2.99
N ASP A 178 -11.11 -14.63 -4.29
CA ASP A 178 -9.90 -15.15 -4.93
C ASP A 178 -8.72 -14.18 -4.81
N SER A 179 -8.99 -12.88 -4.95
CA SER A 179 -7.97 -11.83 -4.78
C SER A 179 -7.51 -11.73 -3.32
N LEU A 180 -8.45 -11.73 -2.37
CA LEU A 180 -8.13 -11.70 -0.93
C LEU A 180 -7.31 -12.91 -0.52
N ARG A 181 -7.72 -14.10 -0.96
CA ARG A 181 -7.04 -15.38 -0.76
C ARG A 181 -5.63 -15.37 -1.30
N PHE A 182 -5.46 -14.96 -2.56
CA PHE A 182 -4.15 -14.85 -3.17
C PHE A 182 -3.25 -13.89 -2.38
N LEU A 183 -3.74 -12.70 -2.03
CA LEU A 183 -2.94 -11.73 -1.29
C LEU A 183 -2.51 -12.24 0.08
N TRP A 184 -3.44 -12.89 0.79
CA TRP A 184 -3.21 -13.43 2.11
C TRP A 184 -2.25 -14.63 2.10
N ASP A 185 -2.51 -15.62 1.26
CA ASP A 185 -1.73 -16.87 1.21
C ASP A 185 -0.31 -16.65 0.65
N GLN A 186 -0.11 -15.59 -0.14
CA GLN A 186 1.23 -15.16 -0.58
C GLN A 186 1.94 -14.28 0.48
N HIS A 187 1.30 -13.97 1.60
CA HIS A 187 1.84 -13.19 2.70
C HIS A 187 2.31 -11.78 2.29
N PHE A 188 1.57 -11.10 1.41
CA PHE A 188 1.88 -9.72 1.09
C PHE A 188 1.63 -8.82 2.31
N ALA A 189 2.61 -8.00 2.65
CA ALA A 189 2.48 -7.02 3.73
C ALA A 189 1.72 -5.77 3.27
N ALA A 190 1.94 -5.37 2.02
CA ALA A 190 1.33 -4.25 1.35
C ALA A 190 1.38 -4.47 -0.17
N VAL A 191 0.48 -3.83 -0.90
CA VAL A 191 0.41 -3.84 -2.36
C VAL A 191 0.27 -2.41 -2.88
N ALA A 192 0.82 -2.14 -4.06
CA ALA A 192 0.78 -0.84 -4.71
C ALA A 192 0.64 -1.02 -6.23
N ALA A 193 0.06 -0.01 -6.88
CA ALA A 193 -0.09 0.07 -8.33
C ALA A 193 0.20 1.49 -8.81
N ASP A 194 0.39 1.66 -10.12
CA ASP A 194 0.63 2.94 -10.80
C ASP A 194 -0.67 3.60 -11.30
N CYS A 195 -1.80 3.27 -10.67
CA CYS A 195 -3.13 3.82 -10.94
C CYS A 195 -3.75 4.44 -9.67
N PRO A 196 -4.72 5.35 -9.79
CA PRO A 196 -5.31 6.03 -8.64
C PRO A 196 -6.05 5.13 -7.64
N SER A 197 -6.54 3.97 -8.08
CA SER A 197 -7.18 2.96 -7.23
C SER A 197 -6.56 1.59 -7.52
N PHE A 198 -6.27 0.82 -6.47
CA PHE A 198 -5.67 -0.51 -6.64
C PHE A 198 -6.63 -1.53 -7.25
N GLU A 199 -7.89 -1.49 -6.84
CA GLU A 199 -8.93 -2.43 -7.26
C GLU A 199 -9.75 -1.92 -8.46
N ARG A 200 -10.41 -2.86 -9.14
CA ARG A 200 -11.36 -2.62 -10.23
C ARG A 200 -12.73 -3.21 -9.93
#